data_AF-A0A0H5P8L5-F1
#
_entry.id   AF-A0A0H5P8L5-F1
#
_cell.length_a   1.000
_cell.length_b   1.000
_cell.length_c   1.000
_cell.angle_alpha   90.00
_cell.angle_beta   90.00
_cell.angle_gamma   90.00
#
_symmetry.space_group_name_H-M   'P 1'
#
loop_
_entity.id
_entity.type
_entity.pdbx_description
1 polymer ?
#
loop_
_entity_poly.entity_id
_entity_poly.type
_entity_poly.pdbx_seq_one_letter_code
_entity_poly.pdbx_strand_id
1 'polypeptide(L)'
;MSPKMLRLVGALGALAVVVLISVLTTRGSDTAPSAISATATPAAGASSTGKPAAPVTSPTRVAGVPERAYTTLAEIDAGRWPDSANAPGTKGGERWMNRDGDLPRADAAGRAITYQEWDVNPKQRNRTRDAERIVTGSDGSAWYTGDHYQTFTRMR
;
A
#
# COMPACT_ATOMS: atom_id res chain seq x y z
N MET A 1 45.91 31.78 33.54
CA MET A 1 44.56 32.32 33.74
C MET A 1 43.56 31.16 33.70
N SER A 2 42.92 30.87 34.83
CA SER A 2 41.69 30.05 34.94
C SER A 2 40.50 31.03 35.03
N PRO A 3 39.23 30.70 34.67
CA PRO A 3 38.56 29.43 34.99
C PRO A 3 37.55 28.85 33.97
N LYS A 4 37.16 27.61 34.29
CA LYS A 4 35.93 26.88 33.98
C LYS A 4 34.67 27.76 33.93
N MET A 5 33.72 27.47 33.03
CA MET A 5 32.28 27.54 33.35
C MET A 5 31.45 26.54 32.51
N LEU A 6 31.04 25.47 33.18
CA LEU A 6 29.83 24.70 32.90
C LEU A 6 28.63 25.57 33.31
N ARG A 7 27.56 25.62 32.50
CA ARG A 7 26.24 26.06 32.95
C ARG A 7 25.19 25.01 32.62
N LEU A 8 24.56 24.56 33.70
CA LEU A 8 23.44 23.64 33.83
C LEU A 8 22.18 24.48 34.17
N VAL A 9 20.99 23.89 34.01
CA VAL A 9 19.66 24.29 34.56
C VAL A 9 18.92 25.34 33.72
N GLY A 10 17.62 25.24 33.42
CA GLY A 10 16.47 24.39 33.78
C GLY A 10 15.27 24.87 32.91
N ALA A 11 14.00 24.50 33.02
CA ALA A 11 13.17 23.61 33.81
C ALA A 11 11.87 23.46 32.97
N LEU A 12 11.34 22.24 32.78
CA LEU A 12 10.06 21.79 33.35
C LEU A 12 8.84 22.71 33.12
N GLY A 13 7.92 22.23 32.29
CA GLY A 13 6.53 22.70 32.22
C GLY A 13 5.61 21.50 31.96
N ALA A 14 5.13 20.89 33.04
CA ALA A 14 4.11 19.84 33.01
C ALA A 14 2.73 20.44 32.75
N LEU A 15 1.89 19.76 31.97
CA LEU A 15 0.44 19.89 32.08
C LEU A 15 -0.18 18.49 31.96
N ALA A 16 -0.71 18.02 33.09
CA ALA A 16 -1.51 16.81 33.23
C ALA A 16 -3.01 17.13 33.05
N VAL A 17 -3.85 16.08 33.17
CA VAL A 17 -5.33 15.99 33.24
C VAL A 17 -5.89 15.34 31.96
N VAL A 18 -6.01 14.00 31.88
CA VAL A 18 -6.97 13.07 32.53
C VAL A 18 -8.43 13.39 32.19
N VAL A 19 -9.01 12.59 31.29
CA VAL A 19 -10.45 12.25 31.34
C VAL A 19 -10.58 10.75 31.00
N LEU A 20 -10.61 9.94 32.04
CA LEU A 20 -11.19 8.59 32.02
C LEU A 20 -12.71 8.74 31.91
N ILE A 21 -13.35 8.04 30.97
CA ILE A 21 -14.80 7.84 30.98
C ILE A 21 -15.05 6.37 31.28
N SER A 22 -15.54 6.11 32.50
CA SER A 22 -16.08 4.83 32.95
C SER A 22 -17.55 5.01 33.31
N VAL A 23 -18.44 4.29 32.63
CA VAL A 23 -19.84 3.97 33.00
C VAL A 23 -20.12 2.63 32.29
N LEU A 24 -20.27 1.43 32.86
CA LEU A 24 -20.93 0.84 34.04
C LEU A 24 -22.46 0.66 33.96
N THR A 25 -22.86 -0.62 33.79
CA THR A 25 -24.16 -1.29 34.06
C THR A 25 -25.33 -0.99 33.10
N THR A 26 -26.20 -1.93 32.69
CA THR A 26 -26.88 -3.01 33.43
C THR A 26 -27.31 -4.22 32.55
N ARG A 27 -27.14 -5.42 33.13
CA ARG A 27 -28.06 -6.57 33.27
C ARG A 27 -29.07 -6.93 32.16
N GLY A 28 -28.95 -8.17 31.69
CA GLY A 28 -30.04 -9.01 31.19
C GLY A 28 -29.65 -10.49 31.31
N SER A 29 -30.11 -11.14 32.37
CA SER A 29 -29.90 -12.57 32.64
C SER A 29 -31.09 -13.40 32.17
N ASP A 30 -30.78 -14.67 31.87
CA ASP A 30 -31.57 -15.89 32.14
C ASP A 30 -32.50 -16.51 31.08
N THR A 31 -32.14 -17.78 30.80
CA THR A 31 -33.00 -18.97 30.59
C THR A 31 -33.42 -19.35 29.17
N ALA A 32 -32.71 -20.33 28.57
CA ALA A 32 -33.17 -21.73 28.46
C ALA A 32 -32.30 -22.53 27.44
N PRO A 33 -31.74 -23.70 27.80
CA PRO A 33 -31.26 -24.66 26.82
C PRO A 33 -32.41 -25.62 26.46
N SER A 34 -32.88 -25.59 25.21
CA SER A 34 -33.67 -26.67 24.63
C SER A 34 -32.77 -27.53 23.76
N ALA A 35 -32.42 -28.70 24.28
CA ALA A 35 -31.83 -29.78 23.52
C ALA A 35 -32.94 -30.57 22.84
N ILE A 36 -32.93 -30.68 21.51
CA ILE A 36 -33.26 -31.96 20.85
C ILE A 36 -32.66 -32.02 19.44
N SER A 37 -31.98 -33.13 19.19
CA SER A 37 -31.43 -33.56 17.92
C SER A 37 -32.51 -33.76 16.84
N ALA A 38 -32.19 -33.40 15.60
CA ALA A 38 -32.80 -34.00 14.42
C ALA A 38 -31.79 -34.04 13.27
N THR A 39 -31.43 -35.26 12.88
CA THR A 39 -30.61 -35.65 11.75
C THR A 39 -31.30 -35.29 10.43
N ALA A 40 -30.60 -34.66 9.49
CA ALA A 40 -30.97 -34.67 8.07
C ALA A 40 -29.71 -34.65 7.17
N THR A 41 -29.62 -35.74 6.40
CA THR A 41 -28.76 -36.14 5.28
C THR A 41 -28.28 -35.04 4.31
N PRO A 42 -27.10 -35.20 3.67
CA PRO A 42 -26.55 -34.22 2.71
C PRO A 42 -27.30 -34.27 1.38
N ALA A 43 -27.72 -33.11 0.87
CA ALA A 43 -28.20 -32.95 -0.50
C ALA A 43 -27.09 -32.35 -1.37
N ALA A 44 -26.73 -33.10 -2.39
CA ALA A 44 -25.84 -32.70 -3.47
C ALA A 44 -26.40 -31.52 -4.29
N GLY A 45 -25.48 -30.71 -4.81
CA GLY A 45 -25.57 -30.19 -6.17
C GLY A 45 -26.55 -29.05 -6.43
N ALA A 46 -26.02 -27.82 -6.42
CA ALA A 46 -26.46 -26.80 -7.36
C ALA A 46 -25.25 -26.00 -7.84
N SER A 47 -24.62 -26.51 -8.89
CA SER A 47 -23.79 -25.73 -9.79
C SER A 47 -24.64 -24.58 -10.32
N SER A 48 -24.48 -23.38 -9.76
CA SER A 48 -24.98 -22.17 -10.39
C SER A 48 -24.00 -21.77 -11.49
N THR A 49 -24.31 -22.22 -12.69
CA THR A 49 -23.88 -21.61 -13.95
C THR A 49 -24.27 -20.13 -13.92
N GLY A 50 -23.36 -19.30 -13.41
CA GLY A 50 -23.42 -17.85 -13.57
C GLY A 50 -23.17 -17.51 -15.03
N LYS A 51 -24.23 -17.04 -15.69
CA LYS A 51 -24.29 -16.09 -16.82
C LYS A 51 -22.90 -15.61 -17.30
N PRO A 52 -22.56 -15.70 -18.60
CA PRO A 52 -21.33 -15.10 -19.12
C PRO A 52 -21.30 -13.63 -18.71
N ALA A 53 -20.41 -13.30 -17.77
CA ALA A 53 -20.06 -11.93 -17.54
C ALA A 53 -19.55 -11.41 -18.89
N ALA A 54 -20.17 -10.33 -19.37
CA ALA A 54 -19.62 -9.57 -20.50
C ALA A 54 -18.11 -9.41 -20.30
N PRO A 55 -17.29 -9.47 -21.35
CA PRO A 55 -15.85 -9.33 -21.20
C PRO A 55 -15.61 -8.02 -20.45
N VAL A 56 -15.18 -8.13 -19.19
CA VAL A 56 -14.59 -7.01 -18.51
C VAL A 56 -13.40 -6.66 -19.37
N THR A 57 -13.49 -5.54 -20.09
CA THR A 57 -12.39 -5.05 -20.91
C THR A 57 -11.26 -4.74 -19.94
N SER A 58 -10.43 -5.74 -19.62
CA SER A 58 -9.17 -5.51 -18.94
C SER A 58 -8.45 -4.46 -19.76
N PRO A 59 -7.99 -3.35 -19.15
CA PRO A 59 -7.27 -2.33 -19.89
C PRO A 59 -6.13 -3.02 -20.64
N THR A 60 -6.03 -2.77 -21.94
CA THR A 60 -5.02 -3.37 -22.81
C THR A 60 -3.65 -3.20 -22.15
N ARG A 61 -3.06 -4.32 -21.73
CA ARG A 61 -1.73 -4.36 -21.11
C ARG A 61 -0.71 -3.94 -22.16
N VAL A 62 0.26 -3.13 -21.75
CA VAL A 62 1.33 -2.64 -22.63
C VAL A 62 2.37 -3.73 -22.78
N ALA A 63 2.77 -4.01 -24.03
CA ALA A 63 3.80 -5.00 -24.31
C ALA A 63 5.11 -4.65 -23.56
N GLY A 64 5.77 -5.67 -22.99
CA GLY A 64 6.99 -5.49 -22.21
C GLY A 64 6.78 -5.18 -20.73
N VAL A 65 5.55 -4.86 -20.30
CA VAL A 65 5.22 -4.71 -18.88
C VAL A 65 4.61 -6.01 -18.36
N PRO A 66 5.20 -6.66 -17.33
CA PRO A 66 4.68 -7.91 -16.81
C PRO A 66 3.38 -7.68 -16.04
N GLU A 67 2.46 -8.66 -16.08
CA GLU A 67 1.14 -8.58 -15.44
C GLU A 67 1.23 -8.24 -13.94
N ARG A 68 2.22 -8.79 -13.25
CA ARG A 68 2.49 -8.51 -11.82
C ARG A 68 2.70 -7.03 -11.52
N ALA A 69 3.32 -6.27 -12.43
CA ALA A 69 3.52 -4.83 -12.26
C ALA A 69 2.18 -4.09 -12.25
N TYR A 70 1.19 -4.57 -13.01
CA TYR A 70 -0.14 -3.99 -12.94
C TYR A 70 -0.92 -4.38 -11.69
N THR A 71 -0.71 -5.58 -11.15
CA THR A 71 -1.23 -5.93 -9.82
C THR A 71 -0.66 -5.00 -8.76
N THR A 72 0.66 -4.79 -8.76
CA THR A 72 1.30 -3.84 -7.85
C THR A 72 0.81 -2.41 -8.07
N LEU A 73 0.65 -1.97 -9.32
CA LEU A 73 0.10 -0.65 -9.63
C LEU A 73 -1.31 -0.46 -9.04
N ALA A 74 -2.17 -1.47 -9.10
CA ALA A 74 -3.49 -1.41 -8.49
C ALA A 74 -3.43 -1.31 -6.96
N GLU A 75 -2.47 -1.97 -6.31
CA GLU A 75 -2.24 -1.84 -4.87
C GLU A 75 -1.67 -0.47 -4.48
N ILE A 76 -0.79 0.10 -5.32
CA ILE A 76 -0.27 1.48 -5.18
C ILE A 76 -1.42 2.48 -5.28
N ASP A 77 -2.26 2.36 -6.31
CA ASP A 77 -3.41 3.26 -6.54
C ASP A 77 -4.43 3.19 -5.40
N ALA A 78 -4.55 2.02 -4.76
CA ALA A 78 -5.39 1.83 -3.59
C ALA A 78 -4.74 2.27 -2.26
N GLY A 79 -3.50 2.76 -2.29
CA GLY A 79 -2.74 3.18 -1.11
C GLY A 79 -2.36 2.03 -0.17
N ARG A 80 -2.35 0.78 -0.65
CA ARG A 80 -2.04 -0.41 0.15
C ARG A 80 -0.60 -0.89 0.00
N TRP A 81 0.05 -0.59 -1.12
CA TRP A 81 1.46 -0.91 -1.33
C TRP A 81 2.36 0.13 -0.64
N PRO A 82 3.51 -0.26 -0.05
CA PRO A 82 4.12 -1.60 0.01
C PRO A 82 3.61 -2.51 1.13
N ASP A 83 2.72 -2.05 2.01
CA ASP A 83 2.29 -2.81 3.19
C ASP A 83 1.58 -4.12 2.80
N SER A 84 0.75 -4.11 1.75
CA SER A 84 0.07 -5.31 1.25
C SER A 84 1.02 -6.37 0.69
N ALA A 85 2.30 -6.04 0.45
CA ALA A 85 3.33 -7.01 0.10
C ALA A 85 3.61 -8.01 1.23
N ASN A 86 3.31 -7.65 2.49
CA ASN A 86 3.61 -8.45 3.69
C ASN A 86 5.06 -8.95 3.74
N ALA A 87 5.99 -8.18 3.18
CA ALA A 87 7.39 -8.56 3.01
C ALA A 87 8.30 -7.44 3.53
N PRO A 88 8.85 -7.59 4.76
CA PRO A 88 9.70 -6.57 5.36
C PRO A 88 10.87 -6.16 4.45
N GLY A 89 10.99 -4.84 4.27
CA GLY A 89 12.01 -4.22 3.42
C GLY A 89 11.61 -4.01 1.96
N THR A 90 10.39 -4.37 1.56
CA THR A 90 9.76 -3.82 0.35
C THR A 90 9.54 -2.32 0.53
N LYS A 91 9.80 -1.52 -0.50
CA LYS A 91 9.81 -0.07 -0.45
C LYS A 91 8.85 0.54 -1.46
N GLY A 92 8.35 1.73 -1.15
CA GLY A 92 7.56 2.53 -2.07
C GLY A 92 7.08 3.84 -1.45
N GLY A 93 6.69 4.78 -2.30
CA GLY A 93 6.21 6.10 -1.90
C GLY A 93 7.32 7.13 -1.63
N GLU A 94 8.58 6.73 -1.78
CA GLU A 94 9.72 7.65 -1.65
C GLU A 94 9.80 8.54 -2.90
N ARG A 95 10.28 9.77 -2.72
CA ARG A 95 10.42 10.75 -3.79
C ARG A 95 11.50 10.29 -4.79
N TRP A 96 11.11 10.11 -6.05
CA TRP A 96 12.06 9.91 -7.16
C TRP A 96 12.35 11.24 -7.85
N MET A 97 13.63 11.55 -8.06
CA MET A 97 14.06 12.90 -8.43
C MET A 97 14.07 13.16 -9.94
N ASN A 98 13.95 12.13 -10.79
CA ASN A 98 14.07 12.26 -12.24
C ASN A 98 15.33 13.06 -12.66
N ARG A 99 16.49 12.70 -12.09
CA ARG A 99 17.74 13.49 -12.23
C ARG A 99 18.21 13.53 -13.68
N ASP A 100 18.17 12.39 -14.35
CA ASP A 100 18.60 12.23 -15.73
C ASP A 100 17.56 12.76 -16.73
N GLY A 101 16.32 12.99 -16.26
CA GLY A 101 15.26 13.61 -17.07
C GLY A 101 14.60 12.66 -18.05
N ASP A 102 14.69 11.34 -17.82
CA ASP A 102 14.10 10.31 -18.68
C ASP A 102 12.57 10.37 -18.72
N LEU A 103 11.94 10.91 -17.67
CA LEU A 103 10.50 11.16 -17.62
C LEU A 103 10.17 12.65 -17.84
N PRO A 104 8.95 12.99 -18.31
CA PRO A 104 8.53 14.38 -18.47
C PRO A 104 8.68 15.20 -17.17
N ARG A 105 9.15 16.45 -17.27
CA ARG A 105 9.30 17.32 -16.09
C ARG A 105 8.07 18.16 -15.77
N ALA A 106 7.19 18.33 -16.75
CA ALA A 106 5.97 19.11 -16.61
C ALA A 106 4.79 18.39 -17.28
N ASP A 107 3.59 18.59 -16.74
CA ASP A 107 2.36 18.04 -17.29
C ASP A 107 1.87 18.85 -18.50
N ALA A 108 0.73 18.45 -19.08
CA ALA A 108 0.14 19.12 -20.24
C ALA A 108 -0.24 20.59 -19.99
N ALA A 109 -0.39 21.00 -18.73
CA ALA A 109 -0.67 22.38 -18.34
C ALA A 109 0.61 23.16 -17.96
N GLY A 110 1.80 22.56 -18.09
CA GLY A 110 3.07 23.16 -17.74
C GLY A 110 3.41 23.14 -16.24
N ARG A 111 2.64 22.42 -15.41
CA ARG A 111 2.93 22.28 -13.97
C ARG A 111 4.02 21.23 -13.77
N ALA A 112 4.95 21.47 -12.84
CA ALA A 112 6.01 20.53 -12.54
C ALA A 112 5.45 19.18 -12.05
N ILE A 113 5.93 18.08 -12.64
CA ILE A 113 5.56 16.72 -12.21
C ILE A 113 6.49 16.30 -11.09
N THR A 114 5.89 15.76 -10.05
CA THR A 114 6.60 15.11 -8.95
C THR A 114 6.44 13.61 -9.04
N TYR A 115 7.50 12.86 -8.78
CA TYR A 115 7.50 11.41 -8.97
C TYR A 115 7.73 10.66 -7.66
N GLN A 116 7.07 9.53 -7.49
CA GLN A 116 7.35 8.56 -6.44
C GLN A 116 7.80 7.25 -7.06
N GLU A 117 8.68 6.52 -6.38
CA GLU A 117 9.09 5.18 -6.79
C GLU A 117 8.51 4.09 -5.89
N TRP A 118 8.34 2.91 -6.47
CA TRP A 118 7.75 1.74 -5.83
C TRP A 118 8.46 0.48 -6.31
N ASP A 119 8.85 -0.39 -5.38
CA ASP A 119 9.28 -1.75 -5.72
C ASP A 119 8.11 -2.47 -6.39
N VAL A 120 8.36 -3.23 -7.47
CA VAL A 120 7.30 -4.00 -8.14
C VAL A 120 7.00 -5.29 -7.36
N ASN A 121 8.04 -6.01 -6.94
CA ASN A 121 7.90 -7.31 -6.30
C ASN A 121 8.15 -7.21 -4.78
N PRO A 122 7.49 -8.05 -3.96
CA PRO A 122 7.84 -8.18 -2.55
C PRO A 122 9.31 -8.56 -2.38
N LYS A 123 10.03 -7.86 -1.49
CA LYS A 123 11.43 -8.16 -1.22
C LYS A 123 11.60 -9.55 -0.63
N GLN A 124 12.47 -10.35 -1.24
CA GLN A 124 12.80 -11.68 -0.71
C GLN A 124 13.68 -11.60 0.54
N ARG A 125 13.47 -12.53 1.48
CA ARG A 125 14.28 -12.65 2.69
C ARG A 125 15.74 -12.95 2.32
N ASN A 126 16.68 -12.29 2.98
CA ASN A 126 18.12 -12.42 2.76
C ASN A 126 18.57 -12.12 1.31
N ARG A 127 17.76 -11.39 0.54
CA ARG A 127 18.10 -10.85 -0.78
C ARG A 127 18.00 -9.33 -0.76
N THR A 128 18.73 -8.69 -1.67
CA THR A 128 18.49 -7.29 -2.03
C THR A 128 17.17 -7.15 -2.77
N ARG A 129 16.68 -5.92 -2.91
CA ARG A 129 15.60 -5.61 -3.84
C ARG A 129 16.05 -5.93 -5.26
N ASP A 130 15.12 -6.32 -6.12
CA ASP A 130 15.39 -6.52 -7.54
C ASP A 130 15.49 -5.17 -8.29
N ALA A 131 15.56 -5.24 -9.61
CA ALA A 131 15.67 -4.07 -10.49
C ALA A 131 14.31 -3.42 -10.83
N GLU A 132 13.19 -4.09 -10.57
CA GLU A 132 11.90 -3.69 -11.14
C GLU A 132 11.24 -2.59 -10.30
N ARG A 133 10.83 -1.51 -10.97
CA ARG A 133 10.17 -0.37 -10.32
C ARG A 133 8.95 0.10 -11.10
N ILE A 134 8.00 0.64 -10.34
CA ILE A 134 6.98 1.53 -10.87
C ILE A 134 7.33 2.94 -10.39
N VAL A 135 7.20 3.92 -11.28
CA VAL A 135 7.33 5.34 -10.97
C VAL A 135 6.00 6.02 -11.26
N THR A 136 5.37 6.61 -10.24
CA THR A 136 4.09 7.33 -10.39
C THR A 136 4.30 8.84 -10.37
N GLY A 137 3.69 9.55 -11.32
CA GLY A 137 3.71 11.01 -11.41
C GLY A 137 2.51 11.65 -10.73
N SER A 138 2.67 12.87 -10.21
CA SER A 138 1.58 13.68 -9.67
C SER A 138 0.55 14.13 -10.71
N ASP A 139 0.85 13.96 -11.99
CA ASP A 139 -0.08 14.11 -13.11
C ASP A 139 -0.95 12.87 -13.33
N GLY A 140 -0.77 11.81 -12.52
CA GLY A 140 -1.47 10.54 -12.62
C GLY A 140 -0.79 9.51 -13.52
N SER A 141 0.33 9.85 -14.16
CA SER A 141 1.09 8.92 -14.99
C SER A 141 1.71 7.79 -14.16
N ALA A 142 1.93 6.64 -14.80
CA ALA A 142 2.70 5.55 -14.21
C ALA A 142 3.63 4.92 -15.24
N TRP A 143 4.85 4.63 -14.83
CA TRP A 143 5.92 4.12 -15.68
C TRP A 143 6.53 2.88 -15.05
N TYR A 144 6.73 1.83 -15.85
CA TYR A 144 7.43 0.62 -15.43
C TYR A 144 8.87 0.65 -15.94
N THR A 145 9.81 0.24 -15.11
CA THR A 145 11.18 -0.10 -15.49
C THR A 145 11.49 -1.50 -14.98
N GLY A 146 12.01 -2.35 -15.87
CA GLY A 146 12.49 -3.69 -15.53
C GLY A 146 14.01 -3.75 -15.30
N ASP A 147 14.70 -2.65 -15.55
CA ASP A 147 16.15 -2.54 -15.67
C ASP A 147 16.75 -1.47 -14.76
N HIS A 148 16.05 -1.17 -13.66
CA HIS A 148 16.49 -0.22 -12.64
C HIS A 148 16.74 1.19 -13.20
N TYR A 149 15.70 1.76 -13.79
CA TYR A 149 15.61 3.13 -14.32
C TYR A 149 16.39 3.39 -15.61
N GLN A 150 16.88 2.36 -16.32
CA GLN A 150 17.56 2.56 -17.61
C GLN A 150 16.57 2.82 -18.74
N THR A 151 15.44 2.12 -18.73
CA THR A 151 14.35 2.33 -19.69
C THR A 151 13.01 2.35 -18.98
N PHE A 152 12.05 3.06 -19.58
CA PHE A 152 10.71 3.21 -19.05
C PHE A 152 9.66 2.88 -20.09
N THR A 153 8.65 2.11 -19.66
CA THR A 153 7.43 1.87 -20.44
C THR A 153 6.26 2.52 -19.73
N ARG A 154 5.55 3.41 -20.43
CA ARG A 154 4.37 4.07 -19.88
C ARG A 154 3.23 3.08 -19.72
N MET A 155 2.69 2.98 -18.50
CA MET A 155 1.54 2.13 -18.18
C MET A 155 0.22 2.89 -18.31
N ARG A 156 0.21 4.19 -18.01
CA ARG A 156 -0.90 5.14 -18.20
C ARG A 156 -0.43 6.59 -18.22
#